data_AF-A0A800C7S9-F1
#
_entry.id   AF-A0A800C7S9-F1
#
_cell.length_a   1.000
_cell.length_b   1.000
_cell.length_c   1.000
_cell.angle_alpha   90.00
_cell.angle_beta   90.00
_cell.angle_gamma   90.00
#
_symmetry.space_group_name_H-M   'P 1'
#
loop_
_entity.id
_entity.type
_entity.pdbx_description
1 polymer ?
#
loop_
_entity_poly.entity_id
_entity_poly.type
_entity_poly.pdbx_seq_one_letter_code
_entity_poly.pdbx_strand_id
1 'polypeptide(L)'
;MKELGMPSYDPEEETADPRLLNDLAVALQDPTIDISNLSVFLGQVRTAWGQFYPDEEDVFPGSVIVQNGSGSLKVVTPSEDEPVYLPDATSAIHNGLELHSKPVIAMDTKDAKRLQDHFQNVYGNGVRLASELTTRALVDGHQWQAQDNAVQLSEELPWLIPVVLSVFAFSRGQSRGVGTKTFTKAIDALRRTRIVWVDTLEAGLWHGDVSVARTPVPVLWLPKDNTLLAISDARTEVSQLSEALASIVDRGDIDISLKLVLGDYESAGEITDDVVCASLRKLHITTDHYQEVQQRWLGD
;
A
#
# COMPACT_ATOMS: atom_id res chain seq x y z
N MET A 1 2.24 9.83 -49.17
CA MET A 1 2.61 8.62 -48.42
C MET A 1 1.41 8.14 -47.60
N LYS A 2 0.39 7.62 -48.29
CA LYS A 2 -0.80 6.93 -47.74
C LYS A 2 -0.85 5.57 -48.46
N GLU A 3 0.24 4.81 -48.44
CA GLU A 3 0.38 3.56 -49.20
C GLU A 3 1.25 2.56 -48.44
N LEU A 4 0.70 2.11 -47.33
CA LEU A 4 0.87 0.83 -46.65
C LEU A 4 -0.28 0.88 -45.64
N GLY A 5 -1.23 -0.07 -45.68
CA GLY A 5 -2.43 -0.09 -44.84
C GLY A 5 -2.14 -0.31 -43.35
N MET A 6 -1.10 0.32 -42.82
CA MET A 6 -0.80 0.36 -41.40
C MET A 6 -1.83 1.27 -40.72
N PRO A 7 -2.55 0.75 -39.72
CA PRO A 7 -3.42 1.57 -38.89
C PRO A 7 -2.59 2.71 -38.29
N SER A 8 -3.04 3.96 -38.48
CA SER A 8 -2.49 5.10 -37.77
C SER A 8 -3.31 5.28 -36.51
N TYR A 9 -2.67 5.14 -35.35
CA TYR A 9 -3.29 5.42 -34.06
C TYR A 9 -2.92 6.85 -33.66
N ASP A 10 -3.92 7.72 -33.53
CA ASP A 10 -3.72 9.06 -32.96
C ASP A 10 -3.77 8.94 -31.43
N PRO A 11 -2.68 9.21 -30.70
CA PRO A 11 -2.64 9.09 -29.27
C PRO A 11 -3.55 10.10 -28.53
N GLU A 12 -4.14 11.08 -29.21
CA GLU A 12 -5.01 12.09 -28.62
C GLU A 12 -6.50 11.93 -28.97
N GLU A 13 -6.86 10.96 -29.82
CA GLU A 13 -8.24 10.78 -30.28
C GLU A 13 -8.96 9.66 -29.50
N GLU A 14 -10.18 9.95 -29.03
CA GLU A 14 -11.06 8.96 -28.41
C GLU A 14 -11.60 7.99 -29.47
N THR A 15 -11.74 6.71 -29.10
CA THR A 15 -12.21 5.67 -30.03
C THR A 15 -13.04 4.61 -29.32
N ALA A 16 -14.07 4.12 -30.00
CA ALA A 16 -14.85 2.95 -29.59
C ALA A 16 -14.25 1.63 -30.10
N ASP A 17 -13.14 1.67 -30.86
CA ASP A 17 -12.55 0.49 -31.49
C ASP A 17 -11.54 -0.20 -30.56
N PRO A 18 -11.75 -1.48 -30.18
CA PRO A 18 -10.85 -2.21 -29.29
C PRO A 18 -9.54 -2.66 -29.96
N ARG A 19 -9.35 -2.41 -31.27
CA ARG A 19 -8.20 -2.92 -32.05
C ARG A 19 -6.85 -2.67 -31.40
N LEU A 20 -6.57 -1.46 -30.90
CA LEU A 20 -5.29 -1.17 -30.27
C LEU A 20 -5.04 -2.05 -29.03
N LEU A 21 -6.06 -2.22 -28.19
CA LEU A 21 -5.99 -3.09 -27.00
C LEU A 21 -5.76 -4.55 -27.38
N ASN A 22 -6.43 -5.03 -28.44
CA ASN A 22 -6.24 -6.38 -28.97
C ASN A 22 -4.84 -6.57 -29.58
N ASP A 23 -4.34 -5.61 -30.36
CA ASP A 23 -3.01 -5.64 -30.97
C ASP A 23 -1.90 -5.67 -29.90
N LEU A 24 -2.06 -4.87 -28.83
CA LEU A 24 -1.14 -4.88 -27.70
C LEU A 24 -1.16 -6.23 -26.96
N ALA A 25 -2.34 -6.84 -26.78
CA ALA A 25 -2.44 -8.17 -26.18
C ALA A 25 -1.75 -9.24 -27.05
N VAL A 26 -1.98 -9.22 -28.36
CA VAL A 26 -1.31 -10.11 -29.32
C VAL A 26 0.20 -9.92 -29.28
N ALA A 27 0.67 -8.67 -29.24
CA ALA A 27 2.09 -8.37 -29.18
C ALA A 27 2.77 -8.90 -27.91
N LEU A 28 2.08 -8.86 -26.76
CA LEU A 28 2.59 -9.41 -25.50
C LEU A 28 2.66 -10.96 -25.50
N GLN A 29 1.81 -11.62 -26.30
CA GLN A 29 1.80 -13.09 -26.42
C GLN A 29 2.78 -13.61 -27.48
N ASP A 30 3.22 -12.79 -28.42
CA ASP A 30 4.12 -13.18 -29.50
C ASP A 30 5.57 -13.30 -29.00
N PRO A 31 6.16 -14.52 -28.93
CA PRO A 31 7.52 -14.71 -28.44
C PRO A 31 8.60 -14.13 -29.39
N THR A 32 8.22 -13.70 -30.59
CA THR A 32 9.12 -13.09 -31.57
C THR A 32 9.26 -11.57 -31.39
N ILE A 33 8.37 -10.94 -30.62
CA ILE A 33 8.39 -9.52 -30.32
C ILE A 33 9.15 -9.28 -29.01
N ASP A 34 10.30 -8.59 -29.10
CA ASP A 34 11.07 -8.22 -27.92
C ASP A 34 10.54 -6.92 -27.30
N ILE A 35 9.82 -7.06 -26.17
CA ILE A 35 9.38 -5.92 -25.35
C ILE A 35 10.50 -5.54 -24.39
N SER A 36 11.49 -4.83 -24.92
CA SER A 36 12.69 -4.41 -24.19
C SER A 36 12.43 -3.50 -22.98
N ASN A 37 11.29 -2.79 -22.94
CA ASN A 37 10.90 -1.92 -21.83
C ASN A 37 9.42 -2.11 -21.44
N LEU A 38 9.20 -2.95 -20.41
CA LEU A 38 7.86 -3.24 -19.87
C LEU A 38 7.15 -2.00 -19.33
N SER A 39 7.86 -1.01 -18.79
CA SER A 39 7.25 0.21 -18.27
C SER A 39 6.68 1.09 -19.38
N VAL A 40 7.39 1.18 -20.51
CA VAL A 40 6.90 1.90 -21.70
C VAL A 40 5.69 1.17 -22.29
N PHE A 41 5.77 -0.15 -22.39
CA PHE A 41 4.65 -0.96 -22.87
C PHE A 41 3.41 -0.83 -21.98
N LEU A 42 3.58 -0.88 -20.65
CA LEU A 42 2.50 -0.63 -19.70
C LEU A 42 1.89 0.77 -19.87
N GLY A 43 2.73 1.77 -20.15
CA GLY A 43 2.28 3.13 -20.50
C GLY A 43 1.38 3.12 -21.74
N GLN A 44 1.75 2.40 -22.80
CA GLN A 44 0.94 2.26 -24.01
C GLN A 44 -0.40 1.57 -23.75
N VAL A 45 -0.42 0.52 -22.92
CA VAL A 45 -1.66 -0.16 -22.52
C VAL A 45 -2.59 0.80 -21.77
N ARG A 46 -2.06 1.56 -20.81
CA ARG A 46 -2.84 2.56 -20.06
C ARG A 46 -3.38 3.66 -20.96
N THR A 47 -2.56 4.18 -21.87
CA THR A 47 -2.98 5.16 -22.87
C THR A 47 -4.10 4.63 -23.76
N ALA A 48 -4.01 3.38 -24.23
CA ALA A 48 -5.06 2.75 -25.03
C ALA A 48 -6.39 2.64 -24.28
N TRP A 49 -6.37 2.27 -22.99
CA TRP A 49 -7.58 2.29 -22.15
C TRP A 49 -8.14 3.71 -21.94
N GLY A 50 -7.26 4.71 -21.80
CA GLY A 50 -7.64 6.11 -21.67
C GLY A 50 -8.35 6.68 -22.91
N GLN A 51 -8.06 6.15 -24.10
CA GLN A 51 -8.70 6.52 -25.37
C GLN A 51 -9.96 5.71 -25.68
N PHE A 52 -10.17 4.59 -25.00
CA PHE A 52 -11.24 3.67 -25.33
C PHE A 52 -12.55 4.11 -24.69
N TYR A 53 -13.51 4.55 -25.51
CA TYR A 53 -14.87 4.98 -25.14
C TYR A 53 -15.89 4.19 -25.96
N PRO A 54 -16.17 2.93 -25.58
CA PRO A 54 -17.19 2.14 -26.24
C PRO A 54 -18.59 2.64 -25.86
N ASP A 55 -19.52 2.55 -26.81
CA ASP A 55 -20.96 2.58 -26.54
C ASP A 55 -21.48 1.17 -26.20
N GLU A 56 -22.73 1.04 -25.75
CA GLU A 56 -23.33 -0.24 -25.32
C GLU A 56 -23.34 -1.34 -26.40
N GLU A 57 -23.33 -0.95 -27.68
CA GLU A 57 -23.35 -1.87 -28.83
C GLU A 57 -21.95 -2.26 -29.33
N ASP A 58 -20.90 -1.60 -28.83
CA ASP A 58 -19.55 -1.76 -29.34
C ASP A 58 -18.84 -3.01 -28.83
N VAL A 59 -17.91 -3.49 -29.66
CA VAL A 59 -17.11 -4.68 -29.35
C VAL A 59 -16.08 -4.32 -28.28
N PHE A 60 -16.16 -4.98 -27.14
CA PHE A 60 -15.12 -4.90 -26.11
C PHE A 60 -13.97 -5.87 -26.43
N PRO A 61 -12.73 -5.64 -25.96
CA PRO A 61 -11.66 -6.63 -26.08
C PRO A 61 -12.09 -8.00 -25.56
N GLY A 62 -11.65 -9.09 -26.20
CA GLY A 62 -11.94 -10.46 -25.73
C GLY A 62 -10.98 -10.98 -24.65
N SER A 63 -9.90 -10.24 -24.42
CA SER A 63 -8.87 -10.53 -23.43
C SER A 63 -8.29 -9.23 -22.90
N VAL A 64 -7.73 -9.27 -21.70
CA VAL A 64 -7.14 -8.10 -21.03
C VAL A 64 -5.71 -8.38 -20.65
N ILE A 65 -4.89 -7.33 -20.66
CA ILE A 65 -3.55 -7.38 -20.08
C ILE A 65 -3.69 -7.13 -18.59
N VAL A 66 -3.16 -8.04 -17.78
CA VAL A 66 -3.09 -7.91 -16.32
C VAL A 66 -1.64 -7.76 -15.87
N GLN A 67 -1.46 -7.04 -14.77
CA GLN A 67 -0.23 -6.95 -14.02
C GLN A 67 -0.38 -7.76 -12.73
N ASN A 68 0.61 -8.59 -12.44
CA ASN A 68 0.71 -9.29 -11.15
C ASN A 68 1.64 -8.54 -10.21
N GLY A 69 1.66 -8.96 -8.94
CA GLY A 69 2.49 -8.38 -7.87
C GLY A 69 3.99 -8.29 -8.12
N SER A 70 4.52 -9.11 -9.02
CA SER A 70 5.91 -9.08 -9.47
C SER A 70 6.20 -8.02 -10.54
N GLY A 71 5.19 -7.27 -10.96
CA GLY A 71 5.25 -6.35 -12.10
C GLY A 71 5.21 -7.03 -13.46
N SER A 72 5.10 -8.37 -13.52
CA SER A 72 4.97 -9.10 -14.79
C SER A 72 3.61 -8.85 -15.44
N LEU A 73 3.61 -8.67 -16.76
CA LEU A 73 2.39 -8.56 -17.56
C LEU A 73 2.01 -9.89 -18.18
N LYS A 74 0.71 -10.18 -18.25
CA LYS A 74 0.17 -11.37 -18.91
C LYS A 74 -1.16 -11.02 -19.58
N VAL A 75 -1.45 -11.64 -20.73
CA VAL A 75 -2.79 -11.60 -21.33
C VAL A 75 -3.65 -12.70 -20.73
N VAL A 76 -4.85 -12.33 -20.28
CA VAL A 76 -5.83 -13.24 -19.67
C VAL A 76 -7.19 -12.99 -20.29
N THR A 77 -7.95 -14.06 -20.51
CA THR A 77 -9.40 -13.95 -20.72
C THR A 77 -10.06 -14.12 -19.36
N PRO A 78 -10.66 -13.06 -18.78
CA PRO A 78 -11.29 -13.12 -17.47
C PRO A 78 -12.34 -14.24 -17.40
N SER A 79 -12.34 -15.00 -16.30
CA SER A 79 -13.30 -16.09 -16.06
C SER A 79 -13.63 -16.19 -14.58
N GLU A 80 -14.75 -16.82 -14.23
CA GLU A 80 -15.18 -16.94 -12.83
C GLU A 80 -14.20 -17.75 -11.96
N ASP A 81 -13.52 -18.74 -12.56
CA ASP A 81 -12.54 -19.59 -11.90
C ASP A 81 -11.21 -18.86 -11.64
N GLU A 82 -10.80 -17.98 -12.57
CA GLU A 82 -9.60 -17.15 -12.47
C GLU A 82 -9.97 -15.66 -12.62
N PRO A 83 -10.60 -15.06 -11.60
CA PRO A 83 -11.07 -13.69 -11.69
C PRO A 83 -9.89 -12.72 -11.66
N VAL A 84 -10.03 -11.63 -12.42
CA VAL A 84 -9.08 -10.51 -12.43
C VAL A 84 -9.70 -9.29 -11.74
N TYR A 85 -8.86 -8.41 -11.21
CA TYR A 85 -9.30 -7.26 -10.45
C TYR A 85 -9.24 -5.98 -11.28
N LEU A 86 -10.35 -5.24 -11.29
CA LEU A 86 -10.42 -3.89 -11.86
C LEU A 86 -9.83 -2.89 -10.85
N PRO A 87 -8.83 -2.06 -11.21
CA PRO A 87 -8.14 -1.17 -10.25
C PRO A 87 -8.93 0.11 -9.95
N ASP A 88 -10.17 -0.04 -9.48
CA ASP A 88 -11.12 1.05 -9.19
C ASP A 88 -11.09 1.52 -7.71
N ALA A 89 -10.15 1.01 -6.91
CA ALA A 89 -10.09 1.21 -5.47
C ALA A 89 -9.05 2.28 -5.03
N THR A 90 -8.80 2.33 -3.72
CA THR A 90 -7.74 3.15 -3.13
C THR A 90 -6.38 2.48 -3.26
N SER A 91 -5.30 3.25 -3.09
CA SER A 91 -3.93 2.74 -3.11
C SER A 91 -3.69 1.62 -2.10
N ALA A 92 -4.33 1.67 -0.92
CA ALA A 92 -4.20 0.62 0.09
C ALA A 92 -4.69 -0.75 -0.42
N ILE A 93 -5.80 -0.79 -1.17
CA ILE A 93 -6.31 -2.04 -1.77
C ILE A 93 -5.40 -2.50 -2.90
N HIS A 94 -4.91 -1.57 -3.75
CA HIS A 94 -3.99 -1.91 -4.83
C HIS A 94 -2.68 -2.50 -4.30
N ASN A 95 -2.10 -1.90 -3.26
CA ASN A 95 -0.90 -2.42 -2.59
C ASN A 95 -1.16 -3.82 -2.01
N GLY A 96 -2.35 -4.06 -1.45
CA GLY A 96 -2.74 -5.40 -0.99
C GLY A 96 -2.79 -6.41 -2.13
N LEU A 97 -3.45 -6.07 -3.25
CA LEU A 97 -3.53 -6.94 -4.42
C LEU A 97 -2.14 -7.26 -4.99
N GLU A 98 -1.26 -6.26 -5.04
CA GLU A 98 0.14 -6.39 -5.47
C GLU A 98 0.92 -7.31 -4.51
N LEU A 99 0.86 -7.08 -3.21
CA LEU A 99 1.52 -7.89 -2.19
C LEU A 99 1.16 -9.38 -2.32
N HIS A 100 -0.09 -9.68 -2.68
CA HIS A 100 -0.59 -11.05 -2.83
C HIS A 100 -0.54 -11.57 -4.27
N SER A 101 0.15 -10.88 -5.17
CA SER A 101 0.29 -11.25 -6.58
C SER A 101 -1.04 -11.54 -7.28
N LYS A 102 -2.10 -10.80 -6.92
CA LYS A 102 -3.40 -10.92 -7.58
C LYS A 102 -3.36 -10.23 -8.95
N PRO A 103 -4.02 -10.80 -9.98
CA PRO A 103 -4.02 -10.23 -11.31
C PRO A 103 -4.88 -8.98 -11.34
N VAL A 104 -4.27 -7.83 -11.58
CA VAL A 104 -4.95 -6.53 -11.69
C VAL A 104 -4.91 -6.08 -13.15
N ILE A 105 -6.03 -5.63 -13.70
CA ILE A 105 -6.07 -5.12 -15.09
C ILE A 105 -5.11 -3.94 -15.23
N ALA A 106 -4.27 -3.97 -16.26
CA ALA A 106 -3.20 -3.00 -16.50
C ALA A 106 -3.74 -1.67 -17.04
N MET A 107 -4.46 -0.93 -16.19
CA MET A 107 -5.08 0.35 -16.53
C MET A 107 -5.02 1.35 -15.36
N ASP A 108 -5.33 2.62 -15.63
CA ASP A 108 -5.41 3.64 -14.59
C ASP A 108 -6.75 3.62 -13.86
N THR A 109 -6.75 4.01 -12.57
CA THR A 109 -7.93 3.98 -11.70
C THR A 109 -9.09 4.83 -12.20
N LYS A 110 -8.79 5.93 -12.90
CA LYS A 110 -9.82 6.79 -13.50
C LYS A 110 -10.58 6.06 -14.60
N ASP A 111 -9.87 5.34 -15.46
CA ASP A 111 -10.46 4.59 -16.58
C ASP A 111 -11.17 3.33 -16.11
N ALA A 112 -10.61 2.66 -15.10
CA ALA A 112 -11.26 1.55 -14.40
C ALA A 112 -12.67 1.94 -13.90
N LYS A 113 -12.80 3.08 -13.22
CA LYS A 113 -14.10 3.59 -12.76
C LYS A 113 -15.05 3.95 -13.89
N ARG A 114 -14.53 4.55 -14.97
CA ARG A 114 -15.32 4.96 -16.13
C ARG A 114 -15.87 3.77 -16.90
N LEU A 115 -15.07 2.71 -17.06
CA LEU A 115 -15.40 1.53 -17.85
C LEU A 115 -16.01 0.39 -17.02
N GLN A 116 -16.27 0.61 -15.74
CA GLN A 116 -16.74 -0.40 -14.79
C GLN A 116 -17.93 -1.21 -15.31
N ASP A 117 -19.00 -0.52 -15.76
CA ASP A 117 -20.22 -1.17 -16.23
C ASP A 117 -19.96 -2.02 -17.49
N HIS A 118 -19.09 -1.55 -18.40
CA HIS A 118 -18.70 -2.31 -19.59
C HIS A 118 -17.95 -3.59 -19.22
N PHE A 119 -17.00 -3.52 -18.28
CA PHE A 119 -16.30 -4.71 -17.80
C PHE A 119 -17.25 -5.73 -17.17
N GLN A 120 -18.20 -5.25 -16.35
CA GLN A 120 -19.19 -6.13 -15.72
C GLN A 120 -20.14 -6.75 -16.75
N ASN A 121 -20.59 -5.98 -17.75
CA ASN A 121 -21.47 -6.46 -18.81
C ASN A 121 -20.81 -7.52 -19.69
N VAL A 122 -19.53 -7.35 -20.01
CA VAL A 122 -18.80 -8.23 -20.93
C VAL A 122 -18.26 -9.48 -20.24
N TYR A 123 -17.68 -9.33 -19.05
CA TYR A 123 -16.96 -10.41 -18.37
C TYR A 123 -17.68 -10.98 -17.15
N GLY A 124 -18.80 -10.37 -16.72
CA GLY A 124 -19.54 -10.81 -15.54
C GLY A 124 -18.63 -10.96 -14.31
N ASN A 125 -18.75 -12.09 -13.62
CA ASN A 125 -17.96 -12.38 -12.42
C ASN A 125 -16.48 -12.71 -12.71
N GLY A 126 -16.07 -12.76 -13.99
CA GLY A 126 -14.66 -12.89 -14.37
C GLY A 126 -13.83 -11.64 -14.06
N VAL A 127 -14.48 -10.49 -13.92
CA VAL A 127 -13.85 -9.25 -13.43
C VAL A 127 -14.48 -8.86 -12.10
N ARG A 128 -13.65 -8.70 -11.07
CA ARG A 128 -14.07 -8.24 -9.76
C ARG A 128 -13.61 -6.82 -9.52
N LEU A 129 -14.47 -6.02 -8.91
CA LEU A 129 -14.12 -4.67 -8.52
C LEU A 129 -13.16 -4.73 -7.34
N ALA A 130 -12.01 -4.05 -7.44
CA ALA A 130 -11.14 -3.89 -6.28
C ALA A 130 -11.86 -3.07 -5.19
N SER A 131 -12.76 -2.16 -5.56
CA SER A 131 -13.52 -1.33 -4.62
C SER A 131 -14.46 -2.12 -3.71
N GLU A 132 -14.86 -3.33 -4.11
CA GLU A 132 -15.64 -4.27 -3.29
C GLU A 132 -14.77 -5.04 -2.29
N LEU A 133 -13.45 -4.90 -2.37
CA LEU A 133 -12.54 -5.54 -1.42
C LEU A 133 -12.50 -4.77 -0.11
N THR A 134 -12.50 -5.55 0.98
CA THR A 134 -12.31 -5.03 2.32
C THR A 134 -11.02 -5.58 2.90
N THR A 135 -10.25 -4.73 3.58
CA THR A 135 -9.15 -5.17 4.43
C THR A 135 -9.70 -5.58 5.78
N ARG A 136 -9.24 -6.73 6.29
CA ARG A 136 -9.54 -7.16 7.66
C ARG A 136 -8.25 -7.66 8.31
N ALA A 137 -8.15 -7.43 9.61
CA ALA A 137 -7.12 -8.05 10.44
C ALA A 137 -7.66 -9.38 10.94
N LEU A 138 -6.89 -10.46 10.84
CA LEU A 138 -7.13 -11.65 11.63
C LEU A 138 -6.13 -11.71 12.77
N VAL A 139 -6.64 -11.98 13.97
CA VAL A 139 -5.89 -12.28 15.17
C VAL A 139 -6.23 -13.70 15.56
N ASP A 140 -5.22 -14.57 15.64
CA ASP A 140 -5.40 -15.97 16.03
C ASP A 140 -6.44 -16.71 15.18
N GLY A 141 -6.40 -16.44 13.88
CA GLY A 141 -7.30 -17.00 12.86
C GLY A 141 -8.71 -16.42 12.85
N HIS A 142 -9.04 -15.48 13.73
CA HIS A 142 -10.36 -14.86 13.85
C HIS A 142 -10.31 -13.40 13.43
N GLN A 143 -11.38 -12.91 12.80
CA GLN A 143 -11.47 -11.48 12.48
C GLN A 143 -11.38 -10.65 13.75
N TRP A 144 -10.45 -9.71 13.78
CA TRP A 144 -10.28 -8.81 14.91
C TRP A 144 -11.53 -7.93 15.08
N GLN A 145 -11.92 -7.75 16.33
CA GLN A 145 -12.92 -6.79 16.76
C GLN A 145 -12.28 -5.94 17.86
N ALA A 146 -12.65 -4.67 17.94
CA ALA A 146 -12.16 -3.79 18.99
C ALA A 146 -12.39 -4.42 20.36
N GLN A 147 -11.31 -4.58 21.13
CA GLN A 147 -11.34 -5.15 22.48
C GLN A 147 -11.04 -4.06 23.52
N ASP A 148 -11.64 -4.19 24.70
CA ASP A 148 -11.45 -3.24 25.80
C ASP A 148 -10.07 -3.33 26.47
N ASN A 149 -9.30 -4.41 26.23
CA ASN A 149 -8.00 -4.68 26.86
C ASN A 149 -6.80 -3.94 26.23
N ALA A 150 -7.01 -3.09 25.22
CA ALA A 150 -5.90 -2.38 24.58
C ALA A 150 -5.28 -1.33 25.53
N VAL A 151 -3.95 -1.32 25.65
CA VAL A 151 -3.21 -0.39 26.52
C VAL A 151 -2.75 0.83 25.71
N GLN A 152 -2.59 2.01 26.32
CA GLN A 152 -2.03 3.14 25.59
C GLN A 152 -0.57 2.84 25.18
N LEU A 153 -0.19 3.19 23.95
CA LEU A 153 1.19 2.98 23.49
C LEU A 153 2.21 3.69 24.39
N SER A 154 1.83 4.87 24.92
CA SER A 154 2.64 5.64 25.86
C SER A 154 2.84 4.98 27.22
N GLU A 155 1.92 4.12 27.65
CA GLU A 155 2.02 3.38 28.92
C GLU A 155 2.87 2.12 28.74
N GLU A 156 2.68 1.42 27.61
CA GLU A 156 3.41 0.19 27.31
C GLU A 156 4.87 0.45 26.89
N LEU A 157 5.10 1.46 26.05
CA LEU A 157 6.42 1.81 25.49
C LEU A 157 6.68 3.32 25.62
N PRO A 158 6.84 3.85 26.84
CA PRO A 158 6.94 5.30 27.09
C PRO A 158 8.13 5.95 26.38
N TRP A 159 9.26 5.23 26.24
CA TRP A 159 10.46 5.71 25.58
C TRP A 159 10.30 5.83 24.05
N LEU A 160 9.37 5.08 23.45
CA LEU A 160 9.25 4.96 21.99
C LEU A 160 8.70 6.24 21.36
N ILE A 161 7.75 6.91 22.02
CA ILE A 161 7.09 8.09 21.46
C ILE A 161 8.07 9.24 21.20
N PRO A 162 8.92 9.65 22.17
CA PRO A 162 9.96 10.64 21.92
C PRO A 162 10.93 10.26 20.79
N VAL A 163 11.23 8.96 20.61
CA VAL A 163 12.07 8.47 19.51
C VAL A 163 11.38 8.69 18.17
N VAL A 164 10.13 8.24 18.02
CA VAL A 164 9.35 8.40 16.78
C VAL A 164 9.22 9.87 16.41
N LEU A 165 8.89 10.73 17.38
CA LEU A 165 8.76 12.17 17.17
C LEU A 165 10.10 12.83 16.82
N SER A 166 11.21 12.37 17.39
CA SER A 166 12.56 12.87 17.05
C SER A 166 12.93 12.53 15.61
N VAL A 167 12.69 11.29 15.20
CA VAL A 167 12.88 10.87 13.80
C VAL A 167 11.94 11.65 12.88
N PHE A 168 10.66 11.80 13.23
CA PHE A 168 9.71 12.61 12.47
C PHE A 168 10.21 14.06 12.27
N ALA A 169 10.68 14.71 13.33
CA ALA A 169 11.03 16.13 13.28
C ALA A 169 12.36 16.40 12.55
N PHE A 170 13.34 15.51 12.73
CA PHE A 170 14.74 15.78 12.42
C PHE A 170 15.42 14.78 11.48
N SER A 171 14.74 13.71 11.02
CA SER A 171 15.32 12.82 10.00
C SER A 171 15.56 13.58 8.68
N ARG A 172 16.65 13.24 8.00
CA ARG A 172 17.07 13.90 6.76
C ARG A 172 16.04 13.66 5.65
N GLY A 173 15.80 14.69 4.83
CA GLY A 173 14.91 14.63 3.66
C GLY A 173 13.83 15.69 3.69
N GLN A 174 13.20 15.92 4.85
CA GLN A 174 12.25 17.01 5.12
C GLN A 174 12.17 17.29 6.63
N SER A 175 13.21 17.86 7.24
CA SER A 175 13.13 18.25 8.65
C SER A 175 11.99 19.26 8.84
N ARG A 176 10.91 18.84 9.52
CA ARG A 176 9.75 19.70 9.77
C ARG A 176 9.91 20.49 11.06
N GLY A 177 10.78 20.03 11.97
CA GLY A 177 10.95 20.62 13.30
C GLY A 177 9.71 20.46 14.18
N VAL A 178 9.85 20.81 15.47
CA VAL A 178 8.83 20.57 16.50
C VAL A 178 7.73 21.63 16.56
N GLY A 179 7.88 22.75 15.84
CA GLY A 179 6.96 23.90 15.88
C GLY A 179 5.81 23.87 14.87
N THR A 180 5.65 22.77 14.12
CA THR A 180 4.72 22.71 13.00
C THR A 180 3.36 22.11 13.38
N LYS A 181 2.31 22.51 12.66
CA LYS A 181 0.97 21.91 12.83
C LYS A 181 0.97 20.41 12.57
N THR A 182 1.82 19.92 11.67
CA THR A 182 1.97 18.49 11.37
C THR A 182 2.64 17.75 12.52
N PHE A 183 3.60 18.36 13.21
CA PHE A 183 4.18 17.80 14.43
C PHE A 183 3.15 17.67 15.56
N THR A 184 2.32 18.71 15.79
CA THR A 184 1.22 18.64 16.76
C THR A 184 0.23 17.52 16.42
N LYS A 185 -0.14 17.37 15.14
CA LYS A 185 -0.98 16.25 14.70
C LYS A 185 -0.36 14.88 14.98
N ALA A 186 0.96 14.74 14.80
CA ALA A 186 1.67 13.50 15.11
C ALA A 186 1.66 13.20 16.63
N ILE A 187 1.84 14.22 17.48
CA ILE A 187 1.66 14.09 18.93
C ILE A 187 0.24 13.61 19.25
N ASP A 188 -0.78 14.28 18.72
CA ASP A 188 -2.18 13.93 18.98
C ASP A 188 -2.54 12.52 18.51
N ALA A 189 -1.98 12.08 17.38
CA ALA A 189 -2.14 10.72 16.88
C ALA A 189 -1.52 9.70 17.87
N LEU A 190 -0.25 9.89 18.24
CA LEU A 190 0.45 8.99 19.16
C LEU A 190 -0.17 8.96 20.58
N ARG A 191 -0.74 10.07 21.06
CA ARG A 191 -1.49 10.12 22.34
C ARG A 191 -2.76 9.26 22.31
N ARG A 192 -3.36 9.06 21.14
CA ARG A 192 -4.59 8.27 20.98
C ARG A 192 -4.30 6.81 20.62
N THR A 193 -3.06 6.52 20.23
CA THR A 193 -2.66 5.17 19.83
C THR A 193 -2.70 4.22 21.02
N ARG A 194 -3.44 3.12 20.84
CA ARG A 194 -3.43 1.96 21.71
C ARG A 194 -2.66 0.83 21.04
N ILE A 195 -2.15 -0.11 21.83
CA ILE A 195 -1.47 -1.32 21.34
C ILE A 195 -2.13 -2.56 21.93
N VAL A 196 -2.25 -3.60 21.09
CA VAL A 196 -2.68 -4.94 21.48
C VAL A 196 -1.64 -5.93 20.98
N TRP A 197 -1.15 -6.74 21.91
CA TRP A 197 -0.21 -7.82 21.62
C TRP A 197 -0.97 -9.12 21.39
N VAL A 198 -0.63 -9.83 20.33
CA VAL A 198 -1.32 -11.05 19.89
C VAL A 198 -0.32 -12.18 19.59
N ASP A 199 -0.77 -13.42 19.53
CA ASP A 199 0.12 -14.54 19.20
C ASP A 199 0.37 -14.61 17.70
N THR A 200 -0.69 -14.45 16.89
CA THR A 200 -0.59 -14.41 15.43
C THR A 200 -1.40 -13.27 14.84
N LEU A 201 -0.89 -12.69 13.76
CA LEU A 201 -1.51 -11.57 13.06
C LEU A 201 -1.41 -11.77 11.55
N GLU A 202 -2.54 -11.63 10.87
CA GLU A 202 -2.62 -11.63 9.42
C GLU A 202 -3.36 -10.39 8.92
N ALA A 203 -2.83 -9.76 7.88
CA ALA A 203 -3.57 -8.81 7.07
C ALA A 203 -4.16 -9.57 5.87
N GLY A 204 -5.43 -9.34 5.55
CA GLY A 204 -6.01 -9.96 4.37
C GLY A 204 -6.93 -9.04 3.58
N LEU A 205 -7.32 -9.56 2.43
CA LEU A 205 -8.33 -8.99 1.54
C LEU A 205 -9.52 -9.94 1.46
N TRP A 206 -10.73 -9.39 1.54
CA TRP A 206 -11.98 -10.12 1.41
C TRP A 206 -12.87 -9.51 0.35
N HIS A 207 -13.53 -10.38 -0.40
CA HIS A 207 -14.66 -10.04 -1.26
C HIS A 207 -15.91 -10.64 -0.61
N GLY A 208 -16.74 -9.79 -0.01
CA GLY A 208 -17.80 -10.25 0.90
C GLY A 208 -17.22 -11.07 2.05
N ASP A 209 -17.64 -12.33 2.20
CA ASP A 209 -17.13 -13.25 3.22
C ASP A 209 -16.00 -14.17 2.73
N VAL A 210 -15.67 -14.11 1.44
CA VAL A 210 -14.62 -14.94 0.83
C VAL A 210 -13.27 -14.25 0.97
N SER A 211 -12.32 -14.96 1.56
CA SER A 211 -10.94 -14.47 1.64
C SER A 211 -10.27 -14.58 0.27
N VAL A 212 -9.82 -13.44 -0.24
CA VAL A 212 -9.06 -13.33 -1.48
C VAL A 212 -7.60 -13.65 -1.23
N ALA A 213 -7.05 -13.11 -0.14
CA ALA A 213 -5.67 -13.35 0.27
C ALA A 213 -5.47 -13.04 1.75
N ARG A 214 -4.45 -13.64 2.35
CA ARG A 214 -4.00 -13.42 3.73
C ARG A 214 -2.48 -13.49 3.77
N THR A 215 -1.86 -12.58 4.50
CA THR A 215 -0.42 -12.53 4.70
C THR A 215 -0.17 -12.36 6.19
N PRO A 216 0.64 -13.24 6.79
CA PRO A 216 1.17 -13.01 8.13
C PRO A 216 1.96 -11.70 8.15
N VAL A 217 1.63 -10.81 9.08
CA VAL A 217 2.32 -9.55 9.28
C VAL A 217 2.69 -9.41 10.75
N PRO A 218 3.87 -8.89 11.09
CA PRO A 218 4.26 -8.75 12.49
C PRO A 218 3.46 -7.63 13.18
N VAL A 219 3.05 -6.61 12.43
CA VAL A 219 2.41 -5.40 12.96
C VAL A 219 1.41 -4.86 11.95
N LEU A 220 0.27 -4.35 12.42
CA LEU A 220 -0.75 -3.72 11.60
C LEU A 220 -1.37 -2.52 12.32
N TRP A 221 -1.37 -1.36 11.67
CA TRP A 221 -2.06 -0.16 12.14
C TRP A 221 -3.52 -0.17 11.69
N LEU A 222 -4.46 0.03 12.63
CA LEU A 222 -5.90 0.17 12.37
C LEU A 222 -6.34 1.60 12.70
N PRO A 223 -6.34 2.53 11.71
CA PRO A 223 -6.62 3.94 11.93
C PRO A 223 -8.01 4.22 12.50
N LYS A 224 -9.02 3.42 12.15
CA LYS A 224 -10.40 3.61 12.61
C LYS A 224 -10.53 3.45 14.13
N ASP A 225 -9.78 2.52 14.69
CA ASP A 225 -9.82 2.15 16.11
C ASP A 225 -8.67 2.78 16.91
N ASN A 226 -7.80 3.56 16.25
CA ASN A 226 -6.53 4.04 16.77
C ASN A 226 -5.70 2.93 17.45
N THR A 227 -5.73 1.72 16.88
CA THR A 227 -5.13 0.53 17.51
C THR A 227 -4.03 -0.05 16.64
N LEU A 228 -2.88 -0.26 17.26
CA LEU A 228 -1.75 -0.99 16.71
C LEU A 228 -1.85 -2.45 17.16
N LEU A 229 -2.01 -3.37 16.21
CA LEU A 229 -1.89 -4.81 16.48
C LEU A 229 -0.46 -5.22 16.23
N ALA A 230 0.15 -5.95 17.16
CA ALA A 230 1.52 -6.45 17.01
C ALA A 230 1.63 -7.86 17.57
N ILE A 231 2.38 -8.74 16.90
CA ILE A 231 2.70 -10.06 17.44
C ILE A 231 3.58 -9.91 18.68
N SER A 232 3.47 -10.82 19.64
CA SER A 232 4.21 -10.77 20.89
C SER A 232 5.74 -10.72 20.69
N ASP A 233 6.27 -11.32 19.62
CA ASP A 233 7.70 -11.29 19.27
C ASP A 233 8.20 -9.87 18.92
N ALA A 234 7.32 -8.99 18.44
CA ALA A 234 7.65 -7.59 18.18
C ALA A 234 7.90 -6.78 19.46
N ARG A 235 7.65 -7.34 20.66
CA ARG A 235 8.08 -6.76 21.94
C ARG A 235 9.60 -6.76 22.08
N THR A 236 10.27 -7.78 21.54
CA THR A 236 11.73 -7.91 21.54
C THR A 236 12.33 -7.40 20.23
N GLU A 237 11.64 -7.61 19.11
CA GLU A 237 12.05 -7.13 17.78
C GLU A 237 11.32 -5.82 17.43
N VAL A 238 11.58 -4.77 18.22
CA VAL A 238 10.84 -3.50 18.14
C VAL A 238 10.97 -2.82 16.77
N SER A 239 12.01 -3.16 15.98
CA SER A 239 12.16 -2.67 14.61
C SER A 239 11.01 -3.08 13.69
N GLN A 240 10.28 -4.16 14.01
CA GLN A 240 9.10 -4.58 13.28
C GLN A 240 7.95 -3.55 13.37
N LEU A 241 7.93 -2.67 14.38
CA LEU A 241 6.92 -1.63 14.52
C LEU A 241 7.11 -0.44 13.54
N SER A 242 8.25 -0.35 12.84
CA SER A 242 8.67 0.86 12.12
C SER A 242 7.64 1.38 11.10
N GLU A 243 7.12 0.49 10.24
CA GLU A 243 6.21 0.84 9.16
C GLU A 243 4.88 1.36 9.71
N ALA A 244 4.35 0.67 10.73
CA ALA A 244 3.10 1.05 11.36
C ALA A 244 3.23 2.37 12.15
N LEU A 245 4.36 2.60 12.82
CA LEU A 245 4.66 3.87 13.49
C LEU A 245 4.78 5.03 12.49
N ALA A 246 5.46 4.81 11.36
CA ALA A 246 5.54 5.78 10.27
C ALA A 246 4.14 6.11 9.70
N SER A 247 3.27 5.10 9.59
CA SER A 247 1.88 5.26 9.17
C SER A 247 1.04 6.08 10.17
N ILE A 248 1.18 5.83 11.48
CA ILE A 248 0.47 6.57 12.53
C ILE A 248 0.71 8.09 12.43
N VAL A 249 1.95 8.49 12.15
CA VAL A 249 2.35 9.90 12.06
C VAL A 249 2.28 10.49 10.65
N ASP A 250 1.70 9.76 9.70
CA ASP A 250 1.56 10.17 8.29
C ASP A 250 2.90 10.58 7.63
N ARG A 251 3.95 9.77 7.88
CA ARG A 251 5.29 9.93 7.30
C ARG A 251 5.86 8.59 6.86
N GLY A 252 5.30 8.00 5.80
CA GLY A 252 5.84 6.75 5.23
C GLY A 252 7.33 6.82 4.87
N ASP A 253 7.87 8.01 4.60
CA ASP A 253 9.29 8.24 4.29
C ASP A 253 10.25 7.96 5.46
N ILE A 254 9.77 7.95 6.71
CA ILE A 254 10.63 7.72 7.87
C ILE A 254 10.75 6.25 8.29
N ASP A 255 10.04 5.32 7.63
CA ASP A 255 10.06 3.90 7.99
C ASP A 255 11.50 3.34 8.09
N ILE A 256 12.31 3.53 7.05
CA ILE A 256 13.71 3.06 7.04
C ILE A 256 14.53 3.68 8.18
N SER A 257 14.28 4.95 8.48
CA SER A 257 14.97 5.65 9.58
C SER A 257 14.56 5.09 10.94
N LEU A 258 13.27 4.80 11.14
CA LEU A 258 12.76 4.17 12.35
C LEU A 258 13.33 2.76 12.49
N LYS A 259 13.30 1.95 11.42
CA LYS A 259 13.83 0.58 11.44
C LYS A 259 15.31 0.55 11.84
N LEU A 260 16.12 1.49 11.34
CA LEU A 260 17.52 1.60 11.72
C LEU A 260 17.72 1.92 13.21
N VAL A 261 16.94 2.85 13.76
CA VAL A 261 17.07 3.27 15.17
C VAL A 261 16.53 2.20 16.10
N LEU A 262 15.37 1.62 15.79
CA LEU A 262 14.72 0.60 16.59
C LEU A 262 15.47 -0.75 16.57
N GLY A 263 16.18 -1.06 15.47
CA GLY A 263 16.98 -2.29 15.37
C GLY A 263 18.14 -2.36 16.37
N ASP A 264 18.63 -1.24 16.88
CA ASP A 264 19.67 -1.24 17.92
C ASP A 264 19.15 -1.75 19.27
N TYR A 265 17.84 -1.61 19.49
CA TYR A 265 17.21 -1.91 20.77
C TYR A 265 16.98 -3.40 20.98
N GLU A 266 16.96 -4.20 19.90
CA GLU A 266 16.80 -5.66 19.96
C GLU A 266 17.94 -6.34 20.73
N SER A 267 19.12 -5.73 20.73
CA SER A 267 20.31 -6.20 21.43
C SER A 267 20.57 -5.48 22.77
N ALA A 268 19.81 -4.42 23.05
CA ALA A 268 19.97 -3.61 24.25
C ALA A 268 19.13 -4.19 25.38
N GLY A 269 19.78 -4.69 26.44
CA GLY A 269 19.06 -5.29 27.57
C GLY A 269 18.10 -4.32 28.27
N GLU A 270 18.49 -3.05 28.43
CA GLU A 270 17.64 -1.99 28.96
C GLU A 270 17.72 -0.75 28.05
N ILE A 271 16.57 -0.15 27.75
CA ILE A 271 16.48 1.04 26.90
C ILE A 271 16.61 2.29 27.75
N THR A 272 17.83 2.80 27.85
CA THR A 272 18.15 4.06 28.55
C THR A 272 18.25 5.23 27.58
N ASP A 273 18.17 6.46 28.08
CA ASP A 273 18.34 7.67 27.26
C ASP A 273 19.69 7.71 26.52
N ASP A 274 20.75 7.13 27.10
CA ASP A 274 22.06 7.04 26.45
C ASP A 274 22.03 6.12 25.22
N VAL A 275 21.34 4.97 25.33
CA VAL A 275 21.12 4.03 24.21
C VAL A 275 20.30 4.72 23.13
N VAL A 276 19.21 5.39 23.52
CA VAL A 276 18.35 6.13 22.59
C VAL A 276 19.13 7.20 21.84
N CYS A 277 19.88 8.05 22.56
CA CYS A 277 20.70 9.10 21.96
C CYS A 277 21.79 8.53 21.04
N ALA A 278 22.41 7.40 21.41
CA ALA A 278 23.42 6.75 20.58
C ALA A 278 22.84 6.28 19.24
N SER A 279 21.65 5.67 19.25
CA SER A 279 20.97 5.23 18.03
C SER A 279 20.50 6.41 17.17
N LEU A 280 19.90 7.44 17.77
CA LEU A 280 19.45 8.66 17.07
C LEU A 280 20.60 9.41 16.38
N ARG A 281 21.82 9.38 16.95
CA ARG A 281 23.02 9.98 16.33
C ARG A 281 23.38 9.36 14.98
N LYS A 282 22.99 8.11 14.70
CA LYS A 282 23.16 7.49 13.36
C LYS A 282 22.41 8.27 12.28
N LEU A 283 21.30 8.90 12.65
CA LEU A 283 20.51 9.79 11.80
C LEU A 283 20.94 11.26 11.89
N HIS A 284 22.02 11.57 12.61
CA HIS A 284 22.49 12.91 12.93
C HIS A 284 21.50 13.73 13.78
N ILE A 285 20.66 13.06 14.56
CA ILE A 285 19.78 13.68 15.53
C ILE A 285 20.56 13.80 16.86
N THR A 286 20.70 15.02 17.37
CA THR A 286 21.50 15.30 18.56
C THR A 286 20.71 15.04 19.85
N THR A 287 21.42 15.00 20.97
CA THR A 287 20.78 14.91 22.30
C THR A 287 19.88 16.11 22.57
N ASP A 288 20.28 17.31 22.15
CA ASP A 288 19.46 18.53 22.31
C ASP A 288 18.13 18.42 21.55
N HIS A 289 18.13 17.88 20.32
CA HIS A 289 16.91 17.63 19.55
C HIS A 289 15.97 16.65 20.27
N TYR A 290 16.53 15.57 20.84
CA TYR A 290 15.76 14.58 21.58
C TYR A 290 15.13 15.19 22.84
N GLN A 291 15.89 15.98 23.60
CA GLN A 291 15.39 16.69 24.79
C GLN A 291 14.29 17.71 24.44
N GLU A 292 14.45 18.46 23.33
CA GLU A 292 13.42 19.37 22.84
C GLU A 292 12.10 18.62 22.56
N VAL A 293 12.18 17.45 21.93
CA VAL A 293 11.01 16.60 21.65
C VAL A 293 10.40 16.04 22.93
N GLN A 294 11.21 15.57 23.89
CA GLN A 294 10.71 15.10 25.19
C GLN A 294 9.94 16.20 25.92
N GLN A 295 10.47 17.43 25.94
CA GLN A 295 9.78 18.57 26.54
C GLN A 295 8.45 18.87 25.85
N ARG A 296 8.42 18.80 24.51
CA ARG A 296 7.20 19.00 23.72
C ARG A 296 6.16 17.91 23.93
N TRP A 297 6.60 16.67 24.13
CA TRP A 297 5.71 15.56 24.43
C TRP A 297 5.05 15.69 25.81
N LEU A 298 5.85 16.10 26.81
CA LEU A 298 5.41 16.31 28.19
C LEU A 298 4.60 17.60 28.38
N GLY A 299 4.82 18.61 27.53
CA GLY A 299 4.08 19.86 27.53
C GLY A 299 2.71 19.73 26.88
N ASP A 300 1.68 20.26 27.55
CA ASP A 300 0.36 20.53 26.97
C ASP A 300 0.40 21.68 25.94
#